data_AF-A0AAU6ZE22-F1
#
_entry.id   AF-A0AAU6ZE22-F1
#
_cell.length_a   1.000
_cell.length_b   1.000
_cell.length_c   1.000
_cell.angle_alpha   90.00
_cell.angle_beta   90.00
_cell.angle_gamma   90.00
#
_symmetry.space_group_name_H-M   'P 1'
#
loop_
_entity.id
_entity.type
_entity.pdbx_description
1 polymer ?
#
loop_
_entity_poly.entity_id
_entity_poly.type
_entity_poly.pdbx_seq_one_letter_code
_entity_poly.pdbx_strand_id
1 'polypeptide(L)'
;MPPAAVVSTLWVSEWLTENLHHLEPAEIVTLSHQLDAGRDLRDFVIEEAFQALYLKAYGHSEADAYIFERAVECMQEAGNADLAEACQRYVRALKERAAAHTSTSAESNALQGAPKRLAGLTELSGTTTANEPSAFAFQADRPISDDEMAQIAAIIGYGYRATICGEAMGLPERISSSAFTVAADTTKSRRDDLSQAIEQFLDLIPTILKEGSPIRATNRQGPGTKGTRLIDGLGELTPSLTVFANDVI
;
A
#
# COMPACT_ATOMS: atom_id res chain seq x y z
N MET A 1 -21.28 -17.80 23.87
CA MET A 1 -20.27 -17.45 22.85
C MET A 1 -19.61 -18.73 22.41
N PRO A 2 -19.60 -19.07 21.10
CA PRO A 2 -18.83 -20.19 20.61
C PRO A 2 -17.32 -19.89 20.81
N PRO A 3 -16.49 -20.90 21.11
CA PRO A 3 -15.05 -20.72 21.20
C PRO A 3 -14.52 -20.24 19.84
N ALA A 4 -13.62 -19.25 19.86
CA ALA A 4 -12.92 -18.83 18.65
C ALA A 4 -12.18 -20.05 18.09
N ALA A 5 -12.40 -20.36 16.81
CA ALA A 5 -11.66 -21.41 16.13
C ALA A 5 -10.19 -21.01 16.11
N VAL A 6 -9.33 -21.80 16.75
CA VAL A 6 -7.88 -21.59 16.73
C VAL A 6 -7.36 -22.00 15.36
N VAL A 7 -6.66 -21.09 14.68
CA VAL A 7 -6.02 -21.42 13.40
C VAL A 7 -4.81 -22.31 13.70
N SER A 8 -4.90 -23.59 13.34
CA SER A 8 -3.81 -24.54 13.54
C SER A 8 -2.92 -24.62 12.29
N THR A 9 -1.65 -24.96 12.48
CA THR A 9 -0.71 -25.22 11.38
C THR A 9 -1.16 -26.35 10.47
N LEU A 10 -1.89 -27.33 11.02
CA LEU A 10 -2.50 -28.41 10.24
C LEU A 10 -3.56 -27.87 9.27
N TRP A 11 -4.46 -27.02 9.77
CA TRP A 11 -5.49 -26.40 8.93
C TRP A 11 -4.88 -25.52 7.83
N VAL A 12 -3.83 -24.74 8.15
CA VAL A 12 -3.12 -23.94 7.14
C VAL A 12 -2.48 -24.84 6.08
N SER A 13 -1.85 -25.94 6.50
CA SER A 13 -1.25 -26.90 5.57
C SER A 13 -2.28 -27.57 4.65
N GLU A 14 -3.46 -27.89 5.17
CA GLU A 14 -4.58 -28.43 4.38
C GLU A 14 -5.05 -27.40 3.36
N TRP A 15 -5.28 -26.15 3.79
CA TRP A 15 -5.69 -25.07 2.90
C TRP A 15 -4.67 -24.80 1.78
N LEU A 16 -3.37 -24.76 2.11
CA LEU A 16 -2.31 -24.61 1.11
C LEU A 16 -2.34 -25.74 0.08
N THR A 17 -2.56 -26.98 0.53
CA THR A 17 -2.63 -28.15 -0.35
C THR A 17 -3.85 -28.09 -1.27
N GLU A 18 -5.02 -27.72 -0.74
CA GLU A 18 -6.26 -27.58 -1.52
C GLU A 18 -6.16 -26.50 -2.60
N ASN A 19 -5.42 -25.42 -2.32
CA ASN A 19 -5.24 -24.29 -3.24
C ASN A 19 -3.94 -24.36 -4.07
N LEU A 20 -3.21 -25.49 -4.00
CA LEU A 20 -1.95 -25.72 -4.74
C LEU A 20 -0.82 -24.74 -4.40
N HIS A 21 -0.85 -24.16 -3.21
CA HIS A 21 0.20 -23.29 -2.70
C HIS A 21 1.30 -24.10 -1.99
N HIS A 22 2.51 -23.55 -2.00
CA HIS A 22 3.65 -24.15 -1.32
C HIS A 22 4.33 -23.16 -0.37
N LEU A 23 4.44 -23.54 0.91
CA LEU A 23 5.25 -22.85 1.91
C LEU A 23 6.13 -23.88 2.65
N GLU A 24 7.32 -23.44 3.04
CA GLU A 24 8.18 -24.21 3.94
C GLU A 24 7.59 -24.26 5.37
N PRO A 25 7.94 -25.25 6.21
CA PRO A 25 7.28 -25.46 7.51
C PRO A 25 7.33 -24.25 8.46
N ALA A 26 8.40 -23.44 8.42
CA ALA A 26 8.54 -22.26 9.27
C ALA A 26 7.57 -21.13 8.85
N GLU A 27 7.30 -21.02 7.56
CA GLU A 27 6.39 -20.07 6.94
C GLU A 27 4.95 -20.48 7.21
N ILE A 28 4.63 -21.78 7.20
CA ILE A 28 3.31 -22.28 7.61
C ILE A 28 3.00 -21.87 9.06
N VAL A 29 3.97 -21.99 9.97
CA VAL A 29 3.83 -21.52 11.36
C VAL A 29 3.60 -20.01 11.40
N THR A 30 4.35 -19.25 10.60
CA THR A 30 4.21 -17.79 10.52
C THR A 30 2.84 -17.37 10.00
N LEU A 31 2.35 -18.01 8.93
CA LEU A 31 1.03 -17.75 8.36
C LEU A 31 -0.08 -18.09 9.37
N SER A 32 0.04 -19.24 10.06
CA SER A 32 -0.89 -19.64 11.13
C SER A 32 -1.00 -18.57 12.21
N HIS A 33 0.11 -17.99 12.66
CA HIS A 33 0.10 -16.90 13.64
C HIS A 33 -0.51 -15.60 13.11
N GLN A 34 -0.27 -15.25 11.84
CA GLN A 34 -0.85 -14.06 11.22
C GLN A 34 -2.38 -14.17 11.11
N LEU A 35 -2.88 -15.34 10.70
CA LEU A 35 -4.32 -15.59 10.56
C LEU A 35 -5.04 -15.64 11.90
N ASP A 36 -4.43 -16.27 12.92
CA ASP A 36 -4.98 -16.30 14.28
C ASP A 36 -5.12 -14.87 14.88
N ALA A 37 -4.20 -13.97 14.54
CA ALA A 37 -4.26 -12.57 14.96
C ALA A 37 -5.34 -11.75 14.21
N GLY A 38 -5.53 -12.00 12.92
CA GLY A 38 -6.47 -11.25 12.07
C GLY A 38 -7.95 -11.52 12.36
N ARG A 39 -8.28 -12.67 12.95
CA ARG A 39 -9.65 -13.17 13.26
C ARG A 39 -10.61 -13.28 12.06
N ASP A 40 -10.17 -12.92 10.86
CA ASP A 40 -10.93 -13.00 9.62
C ASP A 40 -10.35 -14.12 8.75
N LEU A 41 -11.12 -15.18 8.55
CA LEU A 41 -10.71 -16.39 7.84
C LEU A 41 -11.45 -16.55 6.51
N ARG A 42 -11.82 -15.43 5.88
CA ARG A 42 -12.35 -15.45 4.51
C ARG A 42 -11.21 -15.78 3.55
N ASP A 43 -11.49 -16.59 2.52
CA ASP A 43 -10.48 -17.09 1.57
C ASP A 43 -9.59 -15.99 0.99
N PHE A 44 -10.16 -14.83 0.64
CA PHE A 44 -9.38 -13.72 0.10
C PHE A 44 -8.38 -13.10 1.10
N VAL A 45 -8.68 -13.13 2.40
CA VAL A 45 -7.78 -12.63 3.46
C VAL A 45 -6.63 -13.61 3.66
N ILE A 46 -6.95 -14.91 3.60
CA ILE A 46 -5.97 -15.99 3.70
C ILE A 46 -5.01 -15.92 2.50
N GLU A 47 -5.55 -15.75 1.30
CA GLU A 47 -4.79 -15.56 0.06
C GLU A 47 -3.88 -14.33 0.14
N GLU A 48 -4.38 -13.18 0.58
CA GLU A 48 -3.57 -11.96 0.71
C GLU A 48 -2.42 -12.14 1.72
N ALA A 49 -2.71 -12.75 2.88
CA ALA A 49 -1.70 -13.07 3.88
C ALA A 49 -0.65 -14.05 3.35
N PHE A 50 -1.08 -15.08 2.59
CA PHE A 50 -0.20 -16.01 1.91
C PHE A 50 0.70 -15.28 0.91
N GLN A 51 0.16 -14.49 -0.01
CA GLN A 51 0.94 -13.79 -1.03
C GLN A 51 1.95 -12.82 -0.42
N ALA A 52 1.55 -12.09 0.62
CA ALA A 52 2.45 -11.19 1.35
C ALA A 52 3.59 -11.95 2.04
N LEU A 53 3.28 -13.08 2.68
CA LEU A 53 4.30 -13.93 3.32
C LEU A 53 5.22 -14.59 2.28
N TYR A 54 4.67 -15.10 1.19
CA TYR A 54 5.41 -15.74 0.10
C TYR A 54 6.39 -14.75 -0.52
N LEU A 55 5.93 -13.56 -0.89
CA LEU A 55 6.79 -12.49 -1.43
C LEU A 55 7.92 -12.14 -0.46
N LYS A 56 7.62 -12.09 0.84
CA LYS A 56 8.62 -11.80 1.87
C LYS A 56 9.64 -12.94 2.03
N ALA A 57 9.20 -14.19 2.03
CA ALA A 57 10.05 -15.36 2.24
C ALA A 57 10.95 -15.66 1.02
N TYR A 58 10.38 -15.55 -0.18
CA TYR A 58 11.04 -15.98 -1.42
C TYR A 58 11.55 -14.82 -2.30
N GLY A 59 11.15 -13.58 -2.00
CA GLY A 59 11.59 -12.38 -2.72
C GLY A 59 10.97 -12.20 -4.10
N HIS A 60 9.95 -13.00 -4.44
CA HIS A 60 9.19 -12.93 -5.69
C HIS A 60 7.75 -13.40 -5.44
N SER A 61 6.82 -13.08 -6.34
CA SER A 61 5.45 -13.60 -6.25
C SER A 61 5.39 -15.07 -6.70
N GLU A 62 4.32 -15.78 -6.34
CA GLU A 62 4.07 -17.14 -6.84
C GLU A 62 3.77 -17.13 -8.35
N ALA A 63 3.06 -16.10 -8.84
CA ALA A 63 2.81 -15.90 -10.26
C ALA A 63 4.11 -15.75 -11.06
N ASP A 64 5.07 -14.99 -10.53
CA ASP A 64 6.40 -14.87 -11.16
C ASP A 64 7.10 -16.23 -11.19
N ALA A 65 7.06 -16.99 -10.09
CA ALA A 65 7.67 -18.31 -10.01
C ALA A 65 7.10 -19.24 -11.09
N TYR A 66 5.77 -19.29 -11.23
CA TYR A 66 5.09 -20.06 -12.26
C TYR A 66 5.50 -19.64 -13.67
N ILE A 67 5.52 -18.33 -13.96
CA ILE A 67 5.95 -17.81 -15.27
C ILE A 67 7.39 -18.23 -15.57
N PHE A 68 8.29 -18.14 -14.59
CA PHE A 68 9.68 -18.55 -14.74
C PHE A 68 9.83 -20.06 -14.98
N GLU A 69 9.09 -20.89 -14.24
CA GLU A 69 9.10 -22.34 -14.43
C GLU A 69 8.63 -22.73 -15.83
N ARG A 70 7.52 -22.14 -16.29
CA ARG A 70 7.01 -22.37 -17.66
C ARG A 70 7.98 -21.87 -18.72
N ALA A 71 8.64 -20.73 -18.50
CA ALA A 71 9.64 -20.23 -19.42
C ALA A 71 10.84 -21.19 -19.53
N VAL A 72 11.31 -21.74 -18.41
CA VAL A 72 12.38 -22.73 -18.35
C VAL A 72 11.99 -24.01 -19.08
N GLU A 73 10.78 -24.53 -18.85
CA GLU A 73 10.25 -25.71 -19.57
C GLU A 73 10.24 -25.46 -21.10
N CYS A 74 9.69 -24.33 -21.54
CA CYS A 74 9.66 -23.98 -22.97
C CYS A 74 11.07 -23.87 -23.57
N MET A 75 12.05 -23.36 -22.84
CA MET A 75 13.44 -23.29 -23.30
C MET A 75 14.06 -24.69 -23.44
N GLN A 76 13.76 -25.60 -22.52
CA GLN A 76 14.22 -26.99 -22.58
C GLN A 76 13.60 -27.73 -23.78
N GLU A 77 12.29 -27.58 -24.00
CA GLU A 77 11.58 -28.16 -25.14
C GLU A 77 12.11 -27.63 -26.49
N ALA A 78 12.52 -26.35 -26.52
CA ALA A 78 13.13 -25.74 -27.70
C ALA A 78 14.61 -26.14 -27.93
N GLY A 79 15.20 -26.96 -27.05
CA GLY A 79 16.60 -27.38 -27.14
C GLY A 79 17.62 -26.35 -26.65
N ASN A 80 17.19 -25.30 -25.95
CA ASN A 80 18.04 -24.25 -25.39
C ASN A 80 18.43 -24.55 -23.94
N ALA A 81 19.09 -25.69 -23.70
CA ALA A 81 19.42 -26.17 -22.35
C ALA A 81 20.29 -25.18 -21.54
N ASP A 82 21.27 -24.54 -22.17
CA ASP A 82 22.17 -23.59 -21.50
C ASP A 82 21.42 -22.37 -20.95
N LEU A 83 20.44 -21.87 -21.71
CA LEU A 83 19.63 -20.72 -21.30
C LEU A 83 18.68 -21.09 -20.16
N ALA A 84 18.07 -22.29 -20.24
CA ALA A 84 17.24 -22.82 -19.17
C ALA A 84 18.04 -22.97 -17.85
N GLU A 85 19.27 -23.49 -17.93
CA GLU A 85 20.16 -23.60 -16.76
C GLU A 85 20.51 -22.21 -16.18
N ALA A 86 20.83 -21.23 -17.04
CA ALA A 86 21.11 -19.88 -16.59
C ALA A 86 19.92 -19.24 -15.85
N CYS A 87 18.71 -19.40 -16.36
CA CYS A 87 17.48 -18.94 -15.70
C CYS A 87 17.26 -19.63 -14.34
N GLN A 88 17.45 -20.95 -14.26
CA GLN A 88 17.33 -21.68 -13.00
C GLN A 88 18.36 -21.21 -11.95
N ARG A 89 19.60 -20.94 -12.36
CA ARG A 89 20.64 -20.37 -11.47
C ARG A 89 20.26 -18.98 -10.96
N TYR A 90 19.68 -18.15 -11.81
CA TYR A 90 19.21 -16.82 -11.42
C TYR A 90 18.09 -16.89 -10.37
N VAL A 91 17.07 -17.74 -10.58
CA VAL A 91 15.98 -17.96 -9.62
C VAL A 91 16.52 -18.49 -8.28
N ARG A 92 17.46 -19.44 -8.31
CA ARG A 92 18.12 -19.94 -7.10
C ARG A 92 18.81 -18.80 -6.33
N ALA A 93 19.54 -17.93 -7.03
CA ALA A 93 20.22 -16.79 -6.41
C ALA A 93 19.23 -15.79 -5.79
N LEU A 94 18.05 -15.58 -6.39
CA LEU A 94 17.00 -14.76 -5.80
C LEU A 94 16.47 -15.37 -4.49
N LYS A 95 16.19 -16.67 -4.46
CA LYS A 95 15.75 -17.38 -3.26
C LYS A 95 16.79 -17.32 -2.14
N GLU A 96 18.07 -17.54 -2.45
CA GLU A 96 19.17 -17.43 -1.49
C GLU A 96 19.30 -16.00 -0.92
N ARG A 97 19.08 -14.97 -1.76
CA ARG A 97 19.13 -13.57 -1.32
C ARG A 97 17.94 -13.22 -0.40
N ALA A 98 16.75 -13.70 -0.70
CA ALA A 98 15.56 -13.50 0.14
C ALA A 98 15.72 -14.16 1.52
N ALA A 99 16.25 -15.39 1.56
CA ALA A 99 16.59 -16.09 2.79
C ALA A 99 17.60 -15.29 3.64
N ALA A 100 18.66 -14.77 3.01
CA ALA A 100 19.67 -13.95 3.70
C ALA A 100 19.08 -12.67 4.32
N HIS A 101 18.20 -11.96 3.59
CA HIS A 101 17.52 -10.77 4.11
C HIS A 101 16.56 -11.08 5.27
N THR A 102 15.92 -12.25 5.24
CA THR A 102 14.99 -12.70 6.29
C THR A 102 15.74 -13.02 7.58
N SER A 103 16.89 -13.71 7.50
CA SER A 103 17.73 -14.00 8.68
C SER A 103 18.27 -12.73 9.35
N THR A 104 18.70 -11.72 8.56
CA THR A 104 19.15 -10.43 9.11
C THR A 104 18.01 -9.61 9.71
N SER A 105 16.80 -9.70 9.14
CA SER A 105 15.63 -8.98 9.63
C SER A 105 15.00 -9.62 10.88
N ALA A 106 15.09 -10.95 11.04
CA ALA A 106 14.57 -11.65 12.22
C ALA A 106 15.29 -11.24 13.51
N GLU A 107 16.60 -10.98 13.45
CA GLU A 107 17.36 -10.43 14.59
C GLU A 107 17.01 -8.96 14.89
N SER A 108 16.54 -8.20 13.90
CA SER A 108 16.12 -6.80 14.06
C SER A 108 14.65 -6.65 14.51
N ASN A 109 13.77 -7.59 14.12
CA ASN A 109 12.32 -7.50 14.36
C ASN A 109 11.83 -8.04 15.71
N ALA A 110 12.65 -8.75 16.48
CA ALA A 110 12.33 -9.12 17.87
C ALA A 110 12.15 -7.90 18.82
N LEU A 111 12.35 -6.68 18.30
CA LEU A 111 12.26 -5.40 19.02
C LEU A 111 11.11 -4.46 18.54
N GLN A 112 10.27 -4.84 17.57
CA GLN A 112 9.25 -3.93 17.02
C GLN A 112 7.82 -4.48 17.13
N GLY A 113 7.17 -4.16 18.25
CA GLY A 113 5.70 -4.14 18.36
C GLY A 113 5.15 -2.78 17.92
N ALA A 114 3.95 -2.81 17.32
CA ALA A 114 3.17 -1.69 16.77
C ALA A 114 3.80 -0.95 15.57
N PRO A 115 2.99 -0.44 14.62
CA PRO A 115 3.48 0.41 13.54
C PRO A 115 4.22 1.59 14.17
N LYS A 116 5.53 1.65 13.95
CA LYS A 116 6.36 2.78 14.36
C LYS A 116 5.78 4.02 13.69
N ARG A 117 5.17 4.92 14.49
CA ARG A 117 4.85 6.28 14.05
C ARG A 117 6.07 6.83 13.33
N LEU A 118 5.88 7.47 12.17
CA LEU A 118 6.95 8.10 11.39
C LEU A 118 7.75 9.04 12.32
N ALA A 119 8.92 8.57 12.75
CA ALA A 119 9.73 9.28 13.73
C ALA A 119 10.33 10.52 13.04
N GLY A 120 10.17 11.70 13.67
CA GLY A 120 10.71 12.96 13.15
C GLY A 120 9.75 13.79 12.31
N LEU A 121 8.50 13.36 12.11
CA LEU A 121 7.46 14.17 11.46
C LEU A 121 6.52 14.81 12.49
N THR A 122 6.10 16.05 12.22
CA THR A 122 5.13 16.76 13.07
C THR A 122 3.71 16.41 12.60
N GLU A 123 2.96 15.76 13.47
CA GLU A 123 1.53 15.48 13.25
C GLU A 123 0.79 16.81 13.15
N LEU A 124 0.13 17.06 12.01
CA LEU A 124 -0.65 18.27 11.83
C LEU A 124 -1.99 18.11 12.55
N SER A 125 -2.07 18.61 13.78
CA SER A 125 -3.32 18.72 14.52
C SER A 125 -3.65 20.18 14.83
N GLY A 126 -4.39 20.81 13.92
CA GLY A 126 -5.27 21.96 14.15
C GLY A 126 -4.71 23.27 14.72
N THR A 127 -3.42 23.42 15.05
CA THR A 127 -2.90 24.67 15.66
C THR A 127 -1.42 24.98 15.36
N THR A 128 -0.73 24.20 14.53
CA THR A 128 0.71 24.39 14.32
C THR A 128 0.98 25.52 13.32
N THR A 129 1.70 26.55 13.76
CA THR A 129 2.25 27.65 12.95
C THR A 129 3.42 27.19 12.06
N ALA A 130 3.30 26.02 11.44
CA ALA A 130 4.36 25.42 10.64
C ALA A 130 4.56 26.20 9.33
N ASN A 131 5.82 26.24 8.89
CA ASN A 131 6.23 26.83 7.62
C ASN A 131 5.42 26.21 6.48
N GLU A 132 5.37 26.91 5.34
CA GLU A 132 4.71 26.42 4.12
C GLU A 132 5.22 25.01 3.77
N PRO A 133 4.40 23.95 3.91
CA PRO A 133 4.89 22.59 3.77
C PRO A 133 5.26 22.35 2.30
N SER A 134 6.43 21.75 2.09
CA SER A 134 6.91 21.34 0.76
C SER A 134 6.47 19.92 0.38
N ALA A 135 6.00 19.14 1.36
CA ALA A 135 5.38 17.84 1.16
C ALA A 135 4.44 17.49 2.31
N PHE A 136 3.47 16.62 2.02
CA PHE A 136 2.62 15.98 3.01
C PHE A 136 2.91 14.49 3.05
N ALA A 137 3.01 13.92 4.25
CA ALA A 137 3.00 12.49 4.46
C ALA A 137 1.63 12.04 4.95
N PHE A 138 1.16 10.91 4.43
CA PHE A 138 -0.12 10.31 4.76
C PHE A 138 0.12 8.92 5.31
N GLN A 139 -0.46 8.63 6.47
CA GLN A 139 -0.42 7.34 7.12
C GLN A 139 -1.85 6.81 7.24
N ALA A 140 -2.13 5.69 6.58
CA ALA A 140 -3.37 4.96 6.73
C ALA A 140 -3.35 4.08 8.00
N ASP A 141 -4.53 3.80 8.52
CA ASP A 141 -4.80 2.87 9.62
C ASP A 141 -4.64 1.39 9.24
N ARG A 142 -4.52 1.09 7.94
CA ARG A 142 -4.28 -0.24 7.37
C ARG A 142 -3.30 -0.20 6.20
N PRO A 143 -2.75 -1.34 5.77
CA PRO A 143 -2.07 -1.44 4.48
C PRO A 143 -2.98 -0.98 3.33
N ILE A 144 -2.37 -0.32 2.34
CA ILE A 144 -3.02 0.16 1.12
C ILE A 144 -2.25 -0.33 -0.11
N SER A 145 -2.98 -0.77 -1.14
CA SER A 145 -2.39 -1.17 -2.42
C SER A 145 -1.85 0.05 -3.19
N ASP A 146 -1.07 -0.19 -4.25
CA ASP A 146 -0.56 0.90 -5.10
C ASP A 146 -1.67 1.61 -5.87
N ASP A 147 -2.68 0.88 -6.33
CA ASP A 147 -3.87 1.45 -6.99
C ASP A 147 -4.67 2.32 -6.02
N GLU A 148 -4.84 1.85 -4.77
CA GLU A 148 -5.51 2.62 -3.73
C GLU A 148 -4.71 3.87 -3.36
N MET A 149 -3.39 3.75 -3.21
CA MET A 149 -2.50 4.89 -2.97
C MET A 149 -2.60 5.93 -4.11
N ALA A 150 -2.61 5.48 -5.36
CA ALA A 150 -2.76 6.36 -6.52
C ALA A 150 -4.12 7.06 -6.54
N GLN A 151 -5.20 6.35 -6.20
CA GLN A 151 -6.54 6.93 -6.10
C GLN A 151 -6.65 7.94 -4.95
N ILE A 152 -6.14 7.61 -3.76
CA ILE A 152 -6.05 8.52 -2.61
C ILE A 152 -5.30 9.79 -3.02
N ALA A 153 -4.12 9.65 -3.62
CA ALA A 153 -3.30 10.78 -4.06
C ALA A 153 -4.02 11.65 -5.10
N ALA A 154 -4.76 11.05 -6.05
CA ALA A 154 -5.55 11.79 -7.02
C ALA A 154 -6.69 12.60 -6.37
N ILE A 155 -7.41 11.99 -5.42
CA ILE A 155 -8.48 12.65 -4.66
C ILE A 155 -7.91 13.81 -3.84
N ILE A 156 -6.85 13.55 -3.06
CA ILE A 156 -6.19 14.56 -2.22
C ILE A 156 -5.64 15.70 -3.08
N GLY A 157 -5.00 15.37 -4.21
CA GLY A 157 -4.51 16.37 -5.17
C GLY A 157 -5.62 17.24 -5.75
N TYR A 158 -6.82 16.68 -5.98
CA TYR A 158 -8.00 17.47 -6.35
C TYR A 158 -8.43 18.42 -5.23
N GLY A 159 -8.52 17.93 -3.99
CA GLY A 159 -8.84 18.74 -2.82
C GLY A 159 -7.86 19.89 -2.62
N TYR A 160 -6.56 19.58 -2.65
CA TYR A 160 -5.47 20.54 -2.52
C TYR A 160 -5.58 21.64 -3.58
N ARG A 161 -5.78 21.27 -4.85
CA ARG A 161 -5.90 22.25 -5.93
C ARG A 161 -7.13 23.15 -5.77
N ALA A 162 -8.24 22.60 -5.29
CA ALA A 162 -9.48 23.33 -5.08
C ALA A 162 -9.38 24.36 -3.94
N THR A 163 -8.60 24.08 -2.90
CA THR A 163 -8.45 24.95 -1.72
C THR A 163 -7.25 25.90 -1.84
N ILE A 164 -6.07 25.38 -2.17
CA ILE A 164 -4.80 26.14 -2.18
C ILE A 164 -4.63 26.99 -3.43
N CYS A 165 -5.27 26.64 -4.56
CA CYS A 165 -5.17 27.39 -5.82
C CYS A 165 -3.72 27.59 -6.32
N GLY A 166 -2.85 26.58 -6.12
CA GLY A 166 -1.44 26.56 -6.56
C GLY A 166 -1.15 25.53 -7.65
N GLU A 167 0.10 25.04 -7.67
CA GLU A 167 0.49 23.92 -8.53
C GLU A 167 -0.18 22.61 -8.10
N ALA A 168 -0.23 21.65 -9.02
CA ALA A 168 -0.70 20.31 -8.70
C ALA A 168 0.31 19.63 -7.75
N MET A 169 -0.20 18.80 -6.84
CA MET A 169 0.66 17.93 -6.04
C MET A 169 1.45 16.97 -6.94
N GLY A 170 2.61 16.53 -6.46
CA GLY A 170 3.45 15.55 -7.13
C GLY A 170 2.84 14.15 -7.19
N LEU A 171 3.59 13.20 -7.74
CA LEU A 171 3.23 11.78 -7.69
C LEU A 171 3.44 11.24 -6.26
N PRO A 172 2.61 10.27 -5.80
CA PRO A 172 2.83 9.65 -4.51
C PRO A 172 4.10 8.79 -4.51
N GLU A 173 4.88 8.89 -3.43
CA GLU A 173 6.05 8.06 -3.17
C GLU A 173 5.80 7.20 -1.93
N ARG A 174 5.87 5.88 -2.09
CA ARG A 174 5.59 4.93 -1.00
C ARG A 174 6.71 4.95 0.04
N ILE A 175 6.35 5.11 1.31
CA ILE A 175 7.26 4.99 2.45
C ILE A 175 7.16 3.59 3.09
N SER A 176 5.93 3.07 3.22
CA SER A 176 5.66 1.76 3.81
C SER A 176 4.39 1.14 3.19
N SER A 177 3.96 -0.03 3.67
CA SER A 177 2.70 -0.64 3.23
C SER A 177 1.47 0.21 3.55
N SER A 178 1.55 1.11 4.53
CA SER A 178 0.45 1.96 5.00
C SER A 178 0.77 3.46 4.95
N ALA A 179 1.90 3.87 4.37
CA ALA A 179 2.30 5.27 4.33
C ALA A 179 2.94 5.68 3.01
N PHE A 180 2.70 6.92 2.61
CA PHE A 180 3.27 7.54 1.42
C PHE A 180 3.39 9.06 1.59
N THR A 181 4.23 9.68 0.77
CA THR A 181 4.40 11.14 0.69
C THR A 181 3.95 11.67 -0.64
N VAL A 182 3.52 12.93 -0.66
CA VAL A 182 3.22 13.67 -1.87
C VAL A 182 3.83 15.06 -1.76
N ALA A 183 4.69 15.41 -2.72
CA ALA A 183 5.25 16.76 -2.81
C ALA A 183 4.15 17.80 -3.06
N ALA A 184 4.27 18.96 -2.44
CA ALA A 184 3.33 20.06 -2.56
C ALA A 184 4.09 21.39 -2.60
N ASP A 185 4.12 22.05 -3.75
CA ASP A 185 4.70 23.39 -3.86
C ASP A 185 3.65 24.45 -3.50
N THR A 186 3.66 24.85 -2.24
CA THR A 186 2.79 25.89 -1.68
C THR A 186 3.24 27.31 -2.05
N THR A 187 4.51 27.50 -2.46
CA THR A 187 5.06 28.80 -2.85
C THR A 187 4.44 29.38 -4.13
N LYS A 188 3.74 28.53 -4.90
CA LYS A 188 3.01 28.91 -6.13
C LYS A 188 1.54 29.22 -5.88
N SER A 189 1.10 29.20 -4.62
CA SER A 189 -0.25 29.61 -4.26
C SER A 189 -0.49 31.08 -4.65
N ARG A 190 -1.71 31.37 -5.10
CA ARG A 190 -2.16 32.75 -5.37
C ARG A 190 -2.97 33.32 -4.22
N ARG A 191 -2.97 32.66 -3.06
CA ARG A 191 -3.77 33.02 -1.90
C ARG A 191 -2.96 33.80 -0.89
N ASP A 192 -3.54 34.90 -0.42
CA ASP A 192 -2.98 35.70 0.67
C ASP A 192 -3.24 35.06 2.06
N ASP A 193 -4.18 34.12 2.15
CA ASP A 193 -4.61 33.40 3.35
C ASP A 193 -4.16 31.92 3.35
N LEU A 194 -2.93 31.65 2.89
CA LEU A 194 -2.42 30.29 2.66
C LEU A 194 -2.55 29.36 3.88
N SER A 195 -2.23 29.82 5.09
CA SER A 195 -2.36 29.00 6.30
C SER A 195 -3.81 28.54 6.54
N GLN A 196 -4.79 29.44 6.38
CA GLN A 196 -6.19 29.10 6.51
C GLN A 196 -6.65 28.14 5.39
N ALA A 197 -6.12 28.32 4.18
CA ALA A 197 -6.42 27.43 3.06
C ALA A 197 -5.86 26.00 3.29
N ILE A 198 -4.70 25.87 3.95
CA ILE A 198 -4.14 24.57 4.36
C ILE A 198 -5.01 23.92 5.43
N GLU A 199 -5.48 24.66 6.44
CA GLU A 199 -6.41 24.12 7.45
C GLU A 199 -7.70 23.61 6.79
N GLN A 200 -8.31 24.42 5.91
CA GLN A 200 -9.50 24.01 5.15
C GLN A 200 -9.26 22.78 4.28
N PHE A 201 -8.07 22.68 3.69
CA PHE A 201 -7.68 21.49 2.93
C PHE A 201 -7.63 20.25 3.81
N LEU A 202 -6.98 20.33 4.97
CA LEU A 202 -6.84 19.19 5.89
C LEU A 202 -8.21 18.74 6.42
N ASP A 203 -9.09 19.68 6.78
CA ASP A 203 -10.46 19.40 7.21
C ASP A 203 -11.32 18.76 6.10
N LEU A 204 -10.99 19.05 4.83
CA LEU A 204 -11.71 18.53 3.67
C LEU A 204 -11.33 17.06 3.36
N ILE A 205 -10.13 16.61 3.72
CA ILE A 205 -9.59 15.28 3.35
C ILE A 205 -10.56 14.13 3.69
N PRO A 206 -11.08 13.99 4.93
CA PRO A 206 -11.96 12.85 5.27
C PRO A 206 -13.21 12.79 4.40
N THR A 207 -13.79 13.96 4.09
CA THR A 207 -15.01 14.07 3.28
C THR A 207 -14.73 13.69 1.82
N ILE A 208 -13.66 14.24 1.22
CA ILE A 208 -13.39 13.99 -0.21
C ILE A 208 -12.87 12.59 -0.47
N LEU A 209 -12.19 11.96 0.48
CA LEU A 209 -11.77 10.57 0.34
C LEU A 209 -12.99 9.65 0.27
N LYS A 210 -13.99 9.89 1.13
CA LYS A 210 -15.22 9.13 1.13
C LYS A 210 -16.08 9.39 -0.11
N GLU A 211 -16.30 10.67 -0.44
CA GLU A 211 -17.29 11.06 -1.44
C GLU A 211 -16.72 11.29 -2.86
N GLY A 212 -15.42 11.55 -2.96
CA GLY A 212 -14.77 11.99 -4.19
C GLY A 212 -14.99 13.47 -4.50
N SER A 213 -14.66 13.86 -5.73
CA SER A 213 -14.88 15.23 -6.22
C SER A 213 -16.39 15.56 -6.32
N PRO A 214 -16.81 16.82 -6.11
CA PRO A 214 -18.21 17.25 -6.26
C PRO A 214 -18.84 16.84 -7.59
N ILE A 215 -20.13 16.51 -7.54
CA ILE A 215 -20.90 16.20 -8.75
C ILE A 215 -20.98 17.44 -9.64
N ARG A 216 -20.63 17.28 -10.91
CA ARG A 216 -20.62 18.36 -11.89
C ARG A 216 -22.04 18.84 -12.18
N ALA A 217 -22.29 20.11 -11.90
CA ALA A 217 -23.59 20.74 -12.18
C ALA A 217 -23.85 21.00 -13.68
N THR A 218 -22.80 21.01 -14.52
CA THR A 218 -22.87 21.43 -15.93
C THR A 218 -22.08 20.50 -16.86
N ASN A 219 -22.42 20.55 -18.16
CA ASN A 219 -21.72 19.83 -19.24
C ASN A 219 -20.51 20.60 -19.80
N ARG A 220 -19.88 21.50 -19.02
CA ARG A 220 -18.79 22.36 -19.52
C ARG A 220 -17.55 21.58 -19.97
N GLN A 221 -17.38 20.36 -19.49
CA GLN A 221 -16.26 19.47 -19.82
C GLN A 221 -16.62 18.45 -20.91
N GLY A 222 -17.81 18.55 -21.51
CA GLY A 222 -18.29 17.67 -22.57
C GLY A 222 -19.75 17.25 -22.41
N PRO A 223 -20.40 16.78 -23.49
CA PRO A 223 -21.71 16.16 -23.39
C PRO A 223 -21.70 14.97 -22.41
N GLY A 224 -22.70 14.89 -21.53
CA GLY A 224 -22.85 13.78 -20.58
C GLY A 224 -22.07 13.93 -19.27
N THR A 225 -21.33 15.01 -19.05
CA THR A 225 -20.57 15.19 -17.80
C THR A 225 -21.40 15.74 -16.65
N LYS A 226 -22.58 16.31 -16.90
CA LYS A 226 -23.50 16.79 -15.86
C LYS A 226 -24.00 15.58 -15.07
N GLY A 227 -23.89 15.63 -13.76
CA GLY A 227 -24.26 14.52 -12.88
C GLY A 227 -23.14 13.51 -12.64
N THR A 228 -21.97 13.65 -13.27
CA THR A 228 -20.80 12.80 -13.02
C THR A 228 -19.83 13.48 -12.05
N ARG A 229 -18.96 12.69 -11.42
CA ARG A 229 -17.79 13.18 -10.69
C ARG A 229 -16.58 13.24 -11.63
N LEU A 230 -15.56 14.01 -11.27
CA LEU A 230 -14.27 13.98 -11.97
C LEU A 230 -13.41 12.81 -11.48
N ILE A 231 -13.38 12.62 -10.16
CA ILE A 231 -12.74 11.51 -9.46
C ILE A 231 -13.76 10.97 -8.46
N ASP A 232 -13.94 9.65 -8.45
CA ASP A 232 -14.80 8.94 -7.52
C ASP A 232 -14.10 8.73 -6.17
N GLY A 233 -14.88 8.76 -5.09
CA GLY A 233 -14.38 8.45 -3.74
C GLY A 233 -14.16 6.96 -3.52
N LEU A 234 -13.61 6.63 -2.36
CA LEU A 234 -13.40 5.25 -1.90
C LEU A 234 -14.63 4.64 -1.21
N GLY A 235 -15.66 5.44 -0.93
CA GLY A 235 -16.90 4.98 -0.30
C GLY A 235 -16.68 4.45 1.13
N GLU A 236 -17.31 3.33 1.46
CA GLU A 236 -17.23 2.75 2.82
C GLU A 236 -15.88 2.07 3.12
N LEU A 237 -15.04 1.85 2.11
CA LEU A 237 -13.70 1.26 2.29
C LEU A 237 -12.62 2.31 2.58
N THR A 238 -13.01 3.57 2.74
CA THR A 238 -12.09 4.70 2.97
C THR A 238 -11.24 4.45 4.23
N PRO A 239 -9.91 4.39 4.12
CA PRO A 239 -9.04 4.27 5.29
C PRO A 239 -9.02 5.58 6.09
N SER A 240 -8.81 5.48 7.40
CA SER A 240 -8.55 6.66 8.21
C SER A 240 -7.13 7.14 7.92
N LEU A 241 -6.96 8.40 7.52
CA LEU A 241 -5.65 8.98 7.25
C LEU A 241 -5.21 9.95 8.36
N THR A 242 -4.01 9.76 8.87
CA THR A 242 -3.27 10.76 9.65
C THR A 242 -2.34 11.51 8.70
N VAL A 243 -2.33 12.84 8.79
CA VAL A 243 -1.52 13.71 7.92
C VAL A 243 -0.39 14.34 8.73
N PHE A 244 0.81 14.34 8.14
CA PHE A 244 1.99 14.99 8.68
C PHE A 244 2.50 16.02 7.68
N ALA A 245 2.89 17.20 8.17
CA ALA A 245 3.65 18.16 7.38
C ALA A 245 5.12 17.73 7.42
N ASN A 246 5.75 17.72 6.25
CA ASN A 246 7.20 17.65 6.19
C ASN A 246 7.74 19.06 5.93
N ASP A 247 8.28 19.66 6.98
CA ASP A 247 9.16 20.82 6.85
C ASP A 247 10.50 20.26 6.40
N VAL A 248 10.76 20.23 5.09
CA VAL A 248 12.12 19.99 4.60
C VAL A 248 12.99 21.11 5.17
N ILE A 249 13.88 20.73 6.10
CA ILE A 249 14.93 21.59 6.68
C ILE A 249 15.95 21.97 5.60
#